data_AF-A0A315VT24-F1
#
_entry.id   AF-A0A315VT24-F1
#
_cell.length_a   1.000
_cell.length_b   1.000
_cell.length_c   1.000
_cell.angle_alpha   90.00
_cell.angle_beta   90.00
_cell.angle_gamma   90.00
#
_symmetry.space_group_name_H-M   'P 1'
#
loop_
_entity.id
_entity.type
_entity.pdbx_description
1 polymer ?
#
loop_
_entity_poly.entity_id
_entity_poly.type
_entity_poly.pdbx_seq_one_letter_code
_entity_poly.pdbx_strand_id
1 'polypeptide(L)'
;MSEFGVKTVEEHVGCDNILDSVAREDRCRVCGGDGSTCEATEGLFNDSLPRGGYVEVVQIPKGSVHIEIREVAVSKNYIGKTFFQFKLFIYF
;
A
#
# COMPACT_ATOMS: atom_id res chain seq x y z
N MET A 1 -12.54 -40.69 -27.76
CA MET A 1 -12.00 -39.33 -27.85
C MET A 1 -11.03 -39.18 -26.71
N SER A 2 -9.72 -39.11 -26.99
CA SER A 2 -8.70 -38.97 -25.94
C SER A 2 -8.56 -37.49 -25.63
N GLU A 3 -8.87 -37.08 -24.41
CA GLU A 3 -8.66 -35.71 -23.96
C GLU A 3 -7.19 -35.54 -23.58
N PHE A 4 -6.49 -34.65 -24.28
CA PHE A 4 -5.13 -34.25 -23.94
C PHE A 4 -5.22 -33.05 -23.00
N GLY A 5 -5.13 -33.31 -21.69
CA GLY A 5 -5.11 -32.26 -20.67
C GLY A 5 -3.75 -31.60 -20.59
N VAL A 6 -3.63 -30.33 -21.02
CA VAL A 6 -2.47 -29.51 -20.70
C VAL A 6 -2.57 -29.10 -19.23
N LYS A 7 -1.69 -29.64 -18.37
CA LYS A 7 -1.52 -29.11 -17.02
C LYS A 7 -0.65 -27.86 -17.10
N THR A 8 -1.24 -26.68 -16.92
CA THR A 8 -0.49 -25.50 -16.52
C THR A 8 -0.08 -25.70 -15.06
N VAL A 9 1.22 -25.86 -14.81
CA VAL A 9 1.77 -25.82 -13.45
C VAL A 9 2.04 -24.35 -13.14
N GLU A 10 1.23 -23.76 -12.27
CA GLU A 10 1.49 -22.43 -11.72
C GLU A 10 2.46 -22.59 -10.54
N GLU A 11 3.76 -22.63 -10.82
CA GLU A 11 4.78 -22.62 -9.76
C GLU A 11 5.07 -21.17 -9.35
N HIS A 12 4.96 -20.90 -8.05
CA HIS A 12 5.26 -19.59 -7.49
C HIS A 12 6.77 -19.36 -7.54
N VAL A 13 7.20 -18.24 -8.12
CA VAL A 13 8.60 -17.80 -8.06
C VAL A 13 8.75 -16.96 -6.79
N GLY A 14 9.65 -17.39 -5.92
CA GLY A 14 10.00 -16.63 -4.71
C GLY A 14 10.68 -15.31 -5.05
N CYS A 15 10.78 -14.42 -4.07
CA CYS A 15 11.44 -13.12 -4.24
C CYS A 15 12.95 -13.22 -4.54
N ASP A 16 13.53 -14.41 -4.42
CA ASP A 16 14.91 -14.79 -4.75
C ASP A 16 15.08 -15.22 -6.21
N ASN A 17 14.03 -15.17 -7.03
CA ASN A 17 13.97 -15.67 -8.41
C ASN A 17 14.10 -17.19 -8.54
N ILE A 18 13.79 -17.94 -7.47
CA ILE A 18 13.80 -19.41 -7.48
C ILE A 18 12.36 -19.93 -7.58
N LEU A 19 12.14 -20.89 -8.48
CA LEU A 19 10.86 -21.56 -8.69
C LEU A 19 10.53 -22.48 -7.50
N ASP A 20 9.30 -22.41 -7.00
CA ASP A 20 8.82 -23.11 -5.80
C ASP A 20 9.58 -22.74 -4.50
N SER A 21 10.15 -21.54 -4.46
CA SER A 21 10.79 -21.02 -3.25
C SER A 21 9.75 -20.48 -2.26
N VAL A 22 9.94 -20.81 -0.98
CA VAL A 22 9.16 -20.25 0.13
C VAL A 22 9.59 -18.81 0.49
N ALA A 23 10.61 -18.28 -0.20
CA ALA A 23 11.09 -16.93 0.01
C ALA A 23 10.03 -15.91 -0.41
N ARG A 24 9.58 -15.11 0.57
CA ARG A 24 8.61 -14.03 0.39
C ARG A 24 9.22 -12.70 0.77
N GLU A 25 8.75 -11.64 0.11
CA GLU A 25 9.03 -10.28 0.57
C GLU A 25 8.37 -10.05 1.93
N ASP A 26 9.10 -9.40 2.83
CA ASP A 26 8.55 -8.91 4.08
C ASP A 26 7.69 -7.64 3.86
N ARG A 27 7.11 -7.12 4.95
CA ARG A 27 6.32 -5.88 4.93
C ARG A 27 7.09 -4.64 4.44
N CYS A 28 8.42 -4.69 4.47
CA CYS A 28 9.34 -3.63 4.07
C CYS A 28 9.83 -3.80 2.62
N ARG A 29 9.29 -4.79 1.87
CA ARG A 29 9.76 -5.21 0.53
C ARG A 29 11.19 -5.74 0.50
N VAL A 30 11.64 -6.38 1.58
CA VAL A 30 12.91 -7.09 1.63
C VAL A 30 12.65 -8.58 1.50
N CYS A 31 13.30 -9.22 0.51
CA CYS A 31 13.19 -10.67 0.32
C CYS A 31 13.82 -11.42 1.50
N GLY A 32 13.03 -12.25 2.19
CA GLY A 32 13.49 -12.97 3.39
C GLY A 32 13.79 -12.06 4.59
N GLY A 33 13.28 -10.83 4.59
CA GLY A 33 13.42 -9.89 5.70
C GLY A 33 12.60 -10.31 6.93
N ASP A 34 12.98 -9.80 8.08
CA ASP A 34 12.31 -9.99 9.37
C ASP A 34 11.31 -8.85 9.70
N GLY A 35 11.14 -7.89 8.78
CA GLY A 35 10.30 -6.72 8.97
C GLY A 35 10.91 -5.63 9.88
N SER A 36 12.19 -5.74 10.27
CA SER A 36 12.84 -4.76 11.16
C SER A 36 13.44 -3.56 10.41
N THR A 37 13.46 -3.59 9.08
CA THR A 37 14.08 -2.56 8.22
C THR A 37 13.19 -1.34 7.99
N CYS A 38 11.91 -1.42 8.37
CA CYS A 38 10.94 -0.35 8.25
C CYS A 38 10.03 -0.27 9.48
N GLU A 39 9.47 0.92 9.71
CA GLU A 39 8.53 1.21 10.79
C GLU A 39 7.15 1.50 10.21
N ALA A 40 6.10 1.04 10.90
CA ALA A 40 4.73 1.39 10.58
C ALA A 40 4.36 2.69 11.29
N THR A 41 3.88 3.68 10.53
CA THR A 41 3.37 4.94 11.07
C THR A 41 1.88 5.04 10.83
N GLU A 42 1.11 5.26 11.88
CA GLU A 42 -0.35 5.39 11.83
C GLU A 42 -0.77 6.77 12.35
N GLY A 43 -1.87 7.31 11.82
CA GLY A 43 -2.39 8.61 12.23
C GLY A 43 -3.87 8.74 11.92
N LEU A 44 -4.59 9.49 12.78
CA LEU A 44 -5.98 9.84 12.58
C LEU A 44 -6.09 11.35 12.38
N PHE A 45 -6.79 11.77 11.32
CA PHE A 45 -7.12 13.17 11.09
C PHE A 45 -8.59 13.41 11.45
N ASN A 46 -8.84 14.28 12.44
CA ASN A 46 -10.19 14.60 12.92
C ASN A 46 -10.40 16.12 13.08
N ASP A 47 -9.62 16.94 12.38
CA ASP A 47 -9.76 18.39 12.48
C ASP A 47 -10.95 18.87 11.64
N SER A 48 -11.71 19.82 12.19
CA SER A 48 -12.78 20.50 11.47
C SER A 48 -12.20 21.44 10.43
N LEU A 49 -12.45 21.17 9.14
CA LEU A 49 -11.91 21.99 8.07
C LEU A 49 -12.80 23.19 7.71
N PRO A 50 -12.20 24.32 7.29
CA PRO A 50 -12.94 25.43 6.73
C PRO A 50 -13.72 24.99 5.49
N ARG A 51 -14.94 25.50 5.32
CA ARG A 51 -15.77 25.21 4.14
C ARG A 51 -15.05 25.65 2.85
N GLY A 52 -14.94 24.75 1.87
CA GLY A 52 -14.46 25.06 0.52
C GLY A 52 -12.94 25.08 0.36
N GLY A 53 -12.20 24.35 1.20
CA GLY A 53 -10.73 24.27 1.16
C GLY A 53 -10.20 22.85 1.06
N TYR A 54 -8.90 22.74 0.76
CA TYR A 54 -8.11 21.52 0.89
C TYR A 54 -7.14 21.68 2.07
N VAL A 55 -6.92 20.62 2.83
CA VAL A 55 -5.85 20.56 3.81
C VAL A 55 -4.86 19.48 3.42
N GLU A 56 -3.58 19.74 3.65
CA GLU A 56 -2.56 18.69 3.65
C GLU A 56 -2.59 17.99 5.01
N VAL A 57 -2.89 16.69 5.01
CA VAL A 57 -3.02 15.90 6.24
C VAL A 57 -1.70 15.26 6.62
N VAL A 58 -1.00 14.67 5.65
CA VAL A 58 0.27 14.01 5.88
C VAL A 58 1.11 14.04 4.61
N GLN A 59 2.42 14.21 4.80
CA GLN A 59 3.43 14.04 3.77
C GLN A 59 4.05 12.65 3.93
N ILE A 60 3.83 11.77 2.96
CA ILE A 60 4.36 10.42 2.97
C ILE A 60 5.80 10.46 2.42
N PRO A 61 6.80 10.06 3.21
CA PRO A 61 8.19 10.09 2.78
C PRO A 61 8.46 9.11 1.64
N LYS A 62 9.43 9.45 0.79
CA LYS A 62 9.87 8.56 -0.30
C LYS A 62 10.38 7.23 0.29
N GLY A 63 9.94 6.12 -0.29
CA GLY A 63 10.30 4.78 0.18
C GLY A 63 9.25 4.14 1.10
N SER A 64 8.18 4.87 1.45
CA SER A 64 7.03 4.27 2.14
C SER A 64 6.40 3.18 1.27
N VAL A 65 6.15 2.04 1.89
CA VAL A 65 5.48 0.87 1.29
C VAL A 65 4.23 0.55 2.10
N HIS A 66 3.27 -0.16 1.50
CA HIS A 66 2.05 -0.58 2.18
C HIS A 66 1.22 0.58 2.79
N ILE A 67 0.99 1.63 1.99
CA ILE A 67 0.21 2.80 2.42
C ILE A 67 -1.29 2.47 2.32
N GLU A 68 -1.98 2.43 3.46
CA GLU A 68 -3.43 2.29 3.54
C GLU A 68 -4.07 3.61 4.00
N ILE A 69 -5.11 4.07 3.30
CA ILE A 69 -5.82 5.29 3.63
C ILE A 69 -7.31 4.98 3.64
N ARG A 70 -7.97 5.23 4.77
CA ARG A 70 -9.38 4.91 4.97
C ARG A 70 -10.11 6.08 5.62
N GLU A 71 -11.33 6.30 5.16
CA GLU A 71 -12.28 7.16 5.85
C GLU A 71 -12.99 6.34 6.93
N VAL A 72 -12.83 6.74 8.20
CA VAL A 72 -13.36 5.99 9.36
C VAL A 72 -14.82 6.35 9.67
N ALA A 73 -15.26 7.54 9.27
CA ALA A 73 -16.62 8.04 9.47
C ALA A 73 -17.13 8.72 8.21
N VAL A 74 -18.40 8.46 7.85
CA VAL A 74 -19.01 9.05 6.66
C VAL A 74 -18.98 10.57 6.75
N SER A 75 -18.26 11.20 5.83
CA SER A 75 -18.19 12.64 5.67
C SER A 75 -18.46 13.02 4.21
N LYS A 76 -18.56 14.33 3.92
CA LYS A 76 -18.63 14.83 2.53
C LYS A 76 -17.24 15.01 1.93
N ASN A 77 -16.22 14.41 2.55
CA ASN A 77 -14.86 14.71 2.23
C ASN A 77 -14.34 13.87 1.08
N TYR A 78 -13.39 14.43 0.33
CA TYR A 78 -12.69 13.71 -0.73
C TYR A 78 -11.22 13.56 -0.39
N ILE A 79 -10.72 12.32 -0.50
CA ILE A 79 -9.30 11.98 -0.32
C ILE A 79 -8.60 12.10 -1.67
N GLY A 80 -7.58 12.96 -1.74
CA GLY A 80 -6.77 13.21 -2.94
C GLY A 80 -5.30 12.90 -2.72
N LYS A 81 -4.64 12.39 -3.76
CA LYS A 81 -3.18 12.27 -3.84
C LYS A 81 -2.64 13.12 -4.99
N THR A 82 -1.57 13.86 -4.77
CA THR A 82 -0.83 14.49 -5.86
C THR A 82 0.38 13.64 -6.24
N PHE A 83 0.70 13.58 -7.54
CA PHE A 83 1.78 12.73 -8.06
C PHE A 83 3.18 13.29 -7.74
N PHE A 84 3.29 14.61 -7.54
CA PHE A 84 4.58 15.30 -7.44
C PHE A 84 5.20 15.27 -6.04
N GLN A 85 4.40 15.05 -5.00
CA GLN A 85 4.82 14.74 -3.64
C GLN A 85 3.71 13.84 -3.08
N PHE A 86 4.03 12.68 -2.50
CA PHE A 86 3.06 11.77 -1.90
C PHE A 86 2.36 12.40 -0.69
N LYS A 87 1.55 13.42 -0.95
CA LYS A 87 0.84 14.24 0.02
C LYS A 87 -0.61 13.82 -0.01
N LEU A 88 -1.15 13.58 1.16
CA LEU A 88 -2.56 13.30 1.34
C LEU A 88 -3.32 14.60 1.55
N PHE A 89 -4.34 14.82 0.72
CA PHE A 89 -5.25 15.94 0.87
C PHE A 89 -6.64 15.46 1.24
N ILE A 90 -7.28 16.18 2.15
CA ILE A 90 -8.72 16.05 2.44
C ILE A 90 -9.39 17.35 1.99
N TYR A 91 -10.47 17.21 1.22
CA TYR A 91 -11.30 18.31 0.73
C TYR A 91 -12.69 18.23 1.37
N PHE A 92 -13.23 19.34 1.92
CA PHE A 92 -14.57 19.46 2.54
C PHE A 92 -15.53 20.31 1.72
#